data_AF-A0A7K4CUZ6-F1
#
_entry.id   AF-A0A7K4CUZ6-F1
#
_cell.length_a   1.000
_cell.length_b   1.000
_cell.length_c   1.000
_cell.angle_alpha   90.00
_cell.angle_beta   90.00
_cell.angle_gamma   90.00
#
_symmetry.space_group_name_H-M   'P 1'
#
loop_
_entity.id
_entity.type
_entity.pdbx_description
1 polymer ?
#
loop_
_entity_poly.entity_id
_entity_poly.type
_entity_poly.pdbx_seq_one_letter_code
_entity_poly.pdbx_strand_id
1 'polypeptide(L)'
;MSDYWEKQFACGNKKCNGTLIPLELHDNKKENKVKALGRCPVCKKTYQFSLPGDKEAVTNWIGVVFDHMFLCTSCGNASLKTKALNGHPSSGYSIDVWCTRCNETSTRKIDGTFFHYLGPKVLEVTQKETRNFCPNCGANMPLGSAFCAKCGYRIKK
;
A
#
# COMPACT_ATOMS: atom_id res chain seq x y z
N MET A 1 17.26 -6.98 -7.02
CA MET A 1 16.49 -5.71 -7.02
C MET A 1 16.18 -5.23 -5.60
N SER A 2 16.00 -6.11 -4.60
CA SER A 2 15.83 -5.77 -3.17
C SER A 2 16.95 -4.89 -2.61
N ASP A 3 18.21 -5.26 -2.88
CA ASP A 3 19.39 -4.66 -2.24
C ASP A 3 19.62 -3.19 -2.60
N TYR A 4 19.06 -2.72 -3.71
CA TYR A 4 19.13 -1.31 -4.09
C TYR A 4 18.26 -0.45 -3.17
N TRP A 5 17.04 -0.91 -2.90
CA TRP A 5 16.09 -0.17 -2.08
C TRP A 5 16.43 -0.25 -0.60
N GLU A 6 16.93 -1.38 -0.11
CA GLU A 6 17.41 -1.50 1.27
C GLU A 6 18.47 -0.45 1.62
N LYS A 7 19.39 -0.14 0.69
CA LYS A 7 20.40 0.91 0.89
C LYS A 7 19.81 2.30 1.04
N GLN A 8 18.65 2.58 0.42
CA GLN A 8 17.98 3.88 0.54
C GLN A 8 17.41 4.11 1.96
N PHE A 9 17.14 3.03 2.69
CA PHE A 9 16.68 3.10 4.08
C PHE A 9 17.83 3.01 5.10
N ALA A 10 19.09 2.98 4.67
CA ALA A 10 20.21 2.97 5.62
C ALA A 10 20.25 4.26 6.47
N CYS A 11 20.66 4.14 7.74
CA CYS A 11 20.80 5.30 8.62
C CYS A 11 21.83 6.30 8.07
N GLY A 12 21.47 7.59 8.04
CA GLY A 12 22.36 8.65 7.56
C GLY A 12 23.62 8.89 8.41
N ASN A 13 23.72 8.26 9.60
CA ASN A 13 24.94 8.28 10.38
C ASN A 13 25.90 7.18 9.91
N LYS A 14 27.05 7.56 9.34
CA LYS A 14 28.10 6.63 8.87
C LYS A 14 28.62 5.66 9.93
N LYS A 15 28.51 6.02 11.22
CA LYS A 15 28.90 5.16 12.36
C LYS A 15 27.76 4.25 12.85
N CYS A 16 26.59 4.31 12.22
CA CYS A 16 25.39 3.57 12.59
C CYS A 16 25.03 2.61 11.47
N ASN A 17 24.89 1.33 11.79
CA ASN A 17 24.45 0.29 10.86
C ASN A 17 22.93 0.03 10.92
N GLY A 18 22.18 0.94 11.54
CA GLY A 18 20.73 0.80 11.68
C GLY A 18 19.98 1.13 10.38
N THR A 19 18.75 0.66 10.30
CA THR A 19 17.82 0.99 9.21
C THR A 19 16.81 2.03 9.68
N LEU A 20 16.45 2.95 8.78
CA LEU A 20 15.43 3.97 8.99
C LEU A 20 14.07 3.32 8.92
N ILE A 21 13.31 3.49 10.01
CA ILE A 21 11.93 3.06 10.12
C ILE A 21 11.04 4.23 9.71
N PRO A 22 10.28 4.14 8.59
CA PRO A 22 9.43 5.21 8.11
C PRO A 22 8.39 5.65 9.15
N LEU A 23 8.27 6.95 9.38
CA LEU A 23 7.31 7.60 10.26
C LEU A 23 6.22 8.31 9.45
N GLU A 24 6.64 9.08 8.44
CA GLU A 24 5.74 9.88 7.63
C GLU A 24 6.13 9.77 6.16
N LEU A 25 5.12 9.63 5.29
CA LEU A 25 5.27 9.61 3.84
C LEU A 25 4.38 10.69 3.22
N HIS A 26 4.98 11.56 2.42
CA HIS A 26 4.30 12.65 1.74
C HIS A 26 4.66 12.68 0.25
N ASP A 27 3.66 12.61 -0.60
CA ASP A 27 3.83 12.66 -2.06
C ASP A 27 4.07 14.10 -2.54
N ASN A 28 5.22 14.35 -3.17
CA ASN A 28 5.51 15.63 -3.81
C ASN A 28 5.43 15.49 -5.34
N LYS A 29 4.22 15.67 -5.86
CA LYS A 29 3.93 15.60 -7.31
C LYS A 29 4.75 16.56 -8.16
N LYS A 30 5.12 17.74 -7.63
CA LYS A 30 5.92 18.73 -8.37
C LYS A 30 7.35 18.25 -8.65
N GLU A 31 7.92 17.50 -7.71
CA GLU A 31 9.29 17.00 -7.79
C GLU A 31 9.35 15.54 -8.27
N ASN A 32 8.19 14.90 -8.52
CA ASN A 32 8.06 13.47 -8.78
C ASN A 32 8.81 12.62 -7.74
N LYS A 33 8.67 12.98 -6.47
CA LYS A 33 9.39 12.37 -5.33
C LYS A 33 8.46 12.19 -4.14
N VAL A 34 8.66 11.13 -3.39
CA VAL A 34 8.02 10.91 -2.09
C VAL A 34 8.99 11.35 -1.00
N LYS A 35 8.62 12.38 -0.25
CA LYS A 35 9.37 12.84 0.93
C LYS A 35 9.01 11.94 2.10
N ALA A 36 10.02 11.38 2.75
CA ALA A 36 9.87 10.47 3.86
C ALA A 36 10.65 10.96 5.08
N LEU A 37 10.04 10.79 6.26
CA LEU A 37 10.72 10.91 7.54
C LEU A 37 10.90 9.52 8.11
N GLY A 38 12.11 9.18 8.55
CA GLY A 38 12.40 7.89 9.16
C GLY A 38 13.25 8.03 10.41
N ARG A 39 13.01 7.17 11.40
CA ARG A 39 13.77 7.14 12.64
C ARG A 39 14.58 5.86 12.75
N CYS A 40 15.85 6.00 13.10
CA CYS A 40 16.73 4.85 13.33
C CYS A 40 16.58 4.34 14.77
N PRO A 41 16.28 3.05 15.01
CA PRO A 41 16.13 2.50 16.36
C PRO A 41 17.47 2.35 17.10
N VAL A 42 18.59 2.31 16.38
CA VAL A 42 19.95 2.21 16.97
C VAL A 42 20.40 3.57 17.51
N CYS A 43 20.58 4.58 16.65
CA CYS A 43 21.08 5.89 17.06
C CYS A 43 20.00 6.87 17.55
N LYS A 44 18.70 6.48 17.49
CA LYS A 44 17.53 7.26 17.88
C LYS A 44 17.30 8.57 17.12
N LYS A 45 18.11 8.87 16.10
CA LYS A 45 17.98 10.08 15.27
C LYS A 45 16.92 9.88 14.18
N THR A 46 16.27 10.99 13.84
CA THR A 46 15.32 11.08 12.72
C THR A 46 16.03 11.70 11.52
N TYR A 47 15.73 11.18 10.33
CA TYR A 47 16.30 11.59 9.07
C TYR A 47 15.20 11.83 8.05
N GLN A 48 15.39 12.86 7.23
CA GLN A 48 14.57 13.11 6.06
C GLN A 48 15.28 12.52 4.83
N PHE A 49 14.53 11.82 3.99
CA PHE A 49 15.00 11.26 2.74
C PHE A 49 13.90 11.32 1.68
N SER A 50 14.28 11.17 0.42
CA SER A 50 13.36 11.26 -0.70
C SER A 50 13.48 10.02 -1.58
N LEU A 51 12.35 9.44 -1.92
CA LEU A 51 12.23 8.30 -2.82
C LEU A 51 11.67 8.76 -4.17
N PRO A 52 11.94 8.05 -5.28
CA PRO A 52 11.29 8.35 -6.56
C PRO A 52 9.78 8.16 -6.47
N GLY A 53 9.04 9.12 -7.04
CA GLY A 53 7.57 9.16 -7.02
C GLY A 53 6.90 8.66 -8.30
N ASP A 54 7.65 8.13 -9.28
CA ASP A 54 7.02 7.50 -10.43
C ASP A 54 6.35 6.17 -10.03
N LYS A 55 5.23 5.85 -10.68
CA LYS A 55 4.39 4.70 -10.29
C LYS A 55 5.14 3.37 -10.29
N GLU A 56 6.07 3.18 -11.23
CA GLU A 56 6.88 1.96 -11.33
C GLU A 56 7.87 1.87 -10.18
N ALA A 57 8.65 2.92 -9.92
CA ALA A 57 9.57 2.96 -8.80
C ALA A 57 8.84 2.79 -7.47
N VAL A 58 7.72 3.47 -7.25
CA VAL A 58 6.91 3.31 -6.03
C VAL A 58 6.52 1.85 -5.85
N THR A 59 6.03 1.18 -6.89
CA THR A 59 5.68 -0.26 -6.83
C THR A 59 6.88 -1.13 -6.43
N ASN A 60 8.09 -0.74 -6.82
CA ASN A 60 9.30 -1.49 -6.52
C ASN A 60 9.82 -1.30 -5.08
N TRP A 61 9.68 -0.11 -4.49
CA TRP A 61 10.16 0.15 -3.13
C TRP A 61 9.08 0.08 -2.05
N ILE A 62 7.79 0.11 -2.42
CA ILE A 62 6.69 0.17 -1.45
C ILE A 62 6.67 -1.05 -0.53
N GLY A 63 7.02 -2.23 -1.04
CA GLY A 63 7.15 -3.44 -0.22
C GLY A 63 8.19 -3.25 0.89
N VAL A 64 9.37 -2.73 0.55
CA VAL A 64 10.45 -2.44 1.50
C VAL A 64 9.99 -1.42 2.55
N VAL A 65 9.26 -0.39 2.15
CA VAL A 65 8.69 0.59 3.10
C VAL A 65 7.73 -0.09 4.07
N PHE A 66 6.83 -0.94 3.58
CA PHE A 66 5.90 -1.66 4.45
C PHE A 66 6.62 -2.60 5.42
N ASP A 67 7.62 -3.35 4.95
CA ASP A 67 8.42 -4.25 5.81
C ASP A 67 9.06 -3.49 6.98
N HIS A 68 9.53 -2.27 6.73
CA HIS A 68 10.17 -1.45 7.75
C HIS A 68 9.17 -0.66 8.60
N MET A 69 8.02 -0.26 8.06
CA MET A 69 7.03 0.59 8.76
C MET A 69 6.44 -0.12 10.00
N PHE A 70 6.42 -1.45 9.98
CA PHE A 70 5.97 -2.31 11.09
C PHE A 70 7.08 -2.66 12.09
N LEU A 71 8.24 -1.99 12.03
CA LEU A 71 9.27 -2.08 13.06
C LEU A 71 9.10 -0.96 14.09
N CYS A 72 9.40 -1.25 15.36
CA CYS A 72 9.36 -0.26 16.42
C CYS A 72 10.47 0.79 16.24
N THR A 73 10.13 2.08 16.19
CA THR A 73 11.13 3.18 16.09
C THR A 73 12.09 3.26 17.27
N SER A 74 11.70 2.74 18.42
CA SER A 74 12.54 2.68 19.60
C SER A 74 13.42 1.44 19.57
N CYS A 75 12.88 0.23 19.56
CA CYS A 75 13.69 -0.98 19.76
C CYS A 75 14.01 -1.78 18.49
N GLY A 76 13.47 -1.39 17.33
CA GLY A 76 13.66 -2.07 16.04
C GLY A 76 12.96 -3.41 15.89
N ASN A 77 12.16 -3.84 16.87
CA ASN A 77 11.48 -5.14 16.84
C ASN A 77 10.11 -5.03 16.13
N ALA A 78 9.69 -6.11 15.47
CA ALA A 78 8.44 -6.21 14.72
C ALA A 78 7.19 -6.49 15.60
N SER A 79 7.36 -6.67 16.91
CA SER A 79 6.26 -6.92 17.86
C SER A 79 5.46 -5.64 18.13
N LEU A 80 4.72 -5.20 17.12
CA LEU A 80 3.79 -4.08 17.17
C LEU A 80 2.35 -4.56 17.19
N LYS A 81 1.51 -3.87 17.95
CA LYS A 81 0.05 -3.98 17.92
C LYS A 81 -0.55 -2.65 17.50
N THR A 82 -1.55 -2.69 16.64
CA THR A 82 -2.33 -1.50 16.29
C THR A 82 -3.15 -1.07 17.51
N LYS A 83 -3.02 0.19 17.90
CA LYS A 83 -3.78 0.82 18.98
C LYS A 83 -4.96 1.61 18.43
N ALA A 84 -4.74 2.37 17.36
CA ALA A 84 -5.77 3.11 16.66
C ALA A 84 -5.43 3.27 15.17
N LEU A 85 -6.45 3.34 14.35
CA LEU A 85 -6.37 3.75 12.95
C LEU A 85 -7.31 4.94 12.77
N ASN A 86 -6.76 6.10 12.45
CA ASN A 86 -7.51 7.32 12.25
C ASN A 86 -7.27 7.83 10.83
N GLY A 87 -8.23 8.58 10.31
CA GLY A 87 -8.07 9.28 9.04
C GLY A 87 -9.12 8.95 8.00
N HIS A 88 -8.97 9.57 6.84
CA HIS A 88 -9.90 9.50 5.72
C HIS A 88 -9.10 9.58 4.41
N PRO A 89 -9.55 8.96 3.30
CA PRO A 89 -8.83 8.98 2.02
C PRO A 89 -8.41 10.37 1.55
N SER A 90 -9.20 11.41 1.84
CA SER A 90 -8.91 12.79 1.44
C SER A 90 -7.93 13.54 2.36
N SER A 91 -7.80 13.14 3.63
CA SER A 91 -6.95 13.82 4.62
C SER A 91 -5.73 13.00 5.06
N GLY A 92 -5.61 11.77 4.57
CA GLY A 92 -4.57 10.84 4.96
C GLY A 92 -4.96 9.98 6.16
N TYR A 93 -4.08 9.05 6.49
CA TYR A 93 -4.26 8.12 7.58
C TYR A 93 -3.13 8.23 8.58
N SER A 94 -3.48 8.07 9.86
CA SER A 94 -2.54 7.87 10.94
C SER A 94 -2.80 6.55 11.64
N ILE A 95 -1.73 5.80 11.88
CA ILE A 95 -1.77 4.52 12.57
C ILE A 95 -0.96 4.65 13.85
N ASP A 96 -1.62 4.50 14.99
CA ASP A 96 -0.95 4.42 16.27
C ASP A 96 -0.60 2.97 16.54
N VAL A 97 0.69 2.70 16.73
CA VAL A 97 1.21 1.37 16.99
C VAL A 97 1.90 1.35 18.35
N TRP A 98 1.65 0.29 19.11
CA TRP A 98 2.25 0.03 20.41
C TRP A 98 3.18 -1.18 20.32
N CYS A 99 4.41 -1.04 20.82
CA CYS A 99 5.37 -2.12 20.83
C CYS A 99 5.28 -2.97 22.10
N THR A 100 4.97 -4.26 21.99
CA THR A 100 4.88 -5.15 23.16
C THR A 100 6.23 -5.52 23.76
N ARG A 101 7.33 -5.26 23.05
CA ARG A 101 8.69 -5.56 23.53
C ARG A 101 9.26 -4.46 24.44
N CYS A 102 9.09 -3.19 24.04
CA CYS A 102 9.68 -2.05 24.75
C CYS A 102 8.63 -1.09 25.34
N ASN A 103 7.35 -1.41 25.16
CA ASN A 103 6.19 -0.65 25.64
C ASN A 103 6.03 0.76 25.04
N GLU A 104 6.82 1.13 24.02
CA GLU A 104 6.74 2.43 23.36
C GLU A 104 5.53 2.51 22.42
N THR A 105 4.92 3.70 22.32
CA THR A 105 3.89 4.00 21.31
C THR A 105 4.44 4.97 20.27
N SER A 106 4.13 4.73 19.01
CA SER A 106 4.50 5.63 17.92
C SER A 106 3.39 5.76 16.88
N THR A 107 3.28 6.92 16.25
CA THR A 107 2.32 7.18 15.19
C THR A 107 3.01 7.13 13.83
N ARG A 108 2.38 6.44 12.86
CA ARG A 108 2.74 6.45 11.44
C ARG A 108 1.75 7.32 10.70
N LYS A 109 2.19 8.16 9.77
CA LYS A 109 1.31 8.96 8.93
C LYS A 109 1.56 8.71 7.45
N ILE A 110 0.48 8.58 6.70
CA ILE A 110 0.51 8.45 5.25
C ILE A 110 -0.46 9.48 4.68
N ASP A 111 0.03 10.33 3.80
CA ASP A 111 -0.78 11.35 3.12
C ASP A 111 -1.90 10.70 2.28
N GLY A 112 -3.08 11.33 2.23
CA GLY A 112 -4.22 10.85 1.43
C GLY A 112 -3.93 10.80 -0.07
N THR A 113 -3.00 11.64 -0.54
CA THR A 113 -2.52 11.64 -1.92
C THR A 113 -1.70 10.40 -2.29
N PHE A 114 -1.11 9.74 -1.29
CA PHE A 114 -0.29 8.55 -1.48
C PHE A 114 -1.11 7.33 -1.94
N PHE A 115 -2.44 7.33 -1.73
CA PHE A 115 -3.35 6.29 -2.19
C PHE A 115 -3.41 6.17 -3.72
N HIS A 116 -2.93 7.16 -4.47
CA HIS A 116 -2.82 7.01 -5.92
C HIS A 116 -1.87 5.86 -6.31
N TYR A 117 -0.82 5.61 -5.52
CA TYR A 117 0.12 4.52 -5.76
C TYR A 117 -0.34 3.19 -5.17
N LEU A 118 -1.06 3.24 -4.05
CA LEU A 118 -1.69 2.08 -3.39
C LEU A 118 -3.08 1.76 -3.96
N GLY A 119 -3.51 2.49 -4.99
CA GLY A 119 -4.75 2.24 -5.71
C GLY A 119 -4.82 0.76 -6.06
N PRO A 120 -6.02 0.17 -6.05
CA PRO A 120 -6.15 -1.26 -6.12
C PRO A 120 -5.27 -1.74 -7.27
N LYS A 121 -4.40 -2.72 -7.02
CA LYS A 121 -4.30 -3.78 -8.02
C LYS A 121 -5.75 -4.22 -8.16
N VAL A 122 -6.43 -3.63 -9.13
CA VAL A 122 -7.50 -4.29 -9.80
C VAL A 122 -6.77 -5.51 -10.33
N LEU A 123 -6.74 -6.58 -9.51
CA LEU A 123 -7.08 -7.88 -10.05
C LEU A 123 -8.28 -7.53 -10.91
N GLU A 124 -8.09 -7.55 -12.23
CA GLU A 124 -9.19 -7.49 -13.16
C GLU A 124 -10.09 -8.65 -12.75
N VAL A 125 -10.96 -8.41 -11.77
CA VAL A 125 -12.23 -9.08 -11.65
C VAL A 125 -12.93 -8.54 -12.87
N THR A 126 -12.62 -9.17 -14.01
CA THR A 126 -13.44 -9.19 -15.21
C THR A 126 -14.85 -9.06 -14.71
N GLN A 127 -15.51 -7.95 -15.09
CA GLN A 127 -16.89 -7.69 -14.75
C GLN A 127 -17.59 -9.03 -14.71
N LYS A 128 -18.15 -9.37 -13.55
CA LYS A 128 -19.08 -10.47 -13.45
C LYS A 128 -20.23 -10.06 -14.35
N GLU A 129 -20.09 -10.32 -15.64
CA GLU A 129 -21.18 -10.52 -16.54
C GLU A 129 -22.01 -11.55 -15.81
N THR A 130 -23.08 -11.08 -15.22
CA THR A 130 -24.17 -11.91 -14.78
C THR A 130 -24.68 -12.56 -16.07
N ARG A 131 -24.10 -13.73 -16.35
CA ARG A 131 -24.39 -14.56 -17.51
C ARG A 131 -25.59 -15.42 -17.14
N ASN A 132 -26.62 -15.40 -17.99
CA ASN A 132 -27.69 -16.38 -17.94
C ASN A 132 -27.43 -17.45 -18.98
N PHE A 133 -27.90 -18.66 -18.72
CA PHE A 133 -27.83 -19.76 -19.68
C PHE A 133 -29.13 -19.84 -20.48
N CYS A 134 -29.03 -20.17 -21.76
CA CYS A 134 -30.20 -20.43 -22.58
C CYS A 134 -30.92 -21.67 -22.05
N PRO A 135 -32.22 -21.60 -21.70
CA PRO A 135 -32.96 -22.77 -21.22
C PRO A 135 -33.16 -23.83 -22.31
N ASN A 136 -32.99 -23.48 -23.59
CA ASN A 136 -33.17 -24.41 -24.71
C ASN A 136 -31.87 -25.15 -25.12
N CYS A 137 -30.71 -24.48 -25.08
CA CYS A 137 -29.46 -25.06 -25.60
C CYS A 137 -28.25 -24.95 -24.65
N GLY A 138 -28.43 -24.38 -23.46
CA GLY A 138 -27.38 -24.20 -22.47
C GLY A 138 -26.28 -23.20 -22.85
N ALA A 139 -26.45 -22.43 -23.93
CA ALA A 139 -25.47 -21.42 -24.32
C ALA A 139 -25.40 -20.26 -23.32
N ASN A 140 -24.20 -19.76 -23.05
CA ASN A 140 -24.01 -18.53 -22.28
C ASN A 140 -24.61 -17.34 -23.03
N MET A 141 -25.38 -16.52 -22.33
CA MET A 141 -25.98 -15.30 -22.86
C MET A 141 -25.81 -14.14 -21.86
N PRO A 142 -25.63 -12.91 -22.35
CA PRO A 142 -25.67 -11.72 -21.49
C PRO A 142 -27.05 -11.53 -20.88
N LEU A 143 -27.11 -11.02 -19.65
CA LEU A 143 -28.37 -10.67 -18.97
C LEU A 143 -29.18 -9.69 -19.83
N GLY A 144 -30.49 -9.92 -19.95
CA GLY A 144 -31.39 -9.08 -20.72
C GLY A 144 -31.42 -9.36 -22.23
N SER A 145 -30.69 -10.37 -22.71
CA SER A 145 -30.79 -10.83 -24.11
C SER A 145 -32.22 -11.24 -24.45
N ALA A 146 -32.82 -10.61 -25.47
CA ALA A 146 -34.19 -10.95 -25.92
C ALA A 146 -34.26 -12.29 -26.68
N PHE A 147 -33.13 -12.76 -27.23
CA PHE A 147 -33.02 -14.03 -27.93
C PHE A 147 -31.61 -14.61 -27.81
N CYS A 148 -31.49 -15.93 -27.96
CA CYS A 148 -30.22 -16.64 -27.96
C CYS A 148 -29.52 -16.51 -29.31
N ALA A 149 -28.29 -15.98 -29.33
CA ALA A 149 -27.48 -15.89 -30.54
C ALA A 149 -27.06 -17.26 -31.12
N LYS A 150 -27.07 -18.33 -30.31
CA LYS A 150 -26.67 -19.68 -30.74
C LYS A 150 -27.80 -20.49 -31.37
N CYS A 151 -29.02 -20.40 -30.84
CA CYS A 151 -30.14 -21.23 -31.28
C CYS A 151 -31.40 -20.45 -31.67
N GLY A 152 -31.39 -19.11 -31.59
CA GLY A 152 -32.52 -18.26 -31.93
C GLY A 152 -33.66 -18.26 -30.91
N TYR A 153 -33.54 -18.99 -29.80
CA TYR A 153 -34.61 -19.10 -28.80
C TYR A 153 -34.90 -17.76 -28.11
N ARG A 154 -36.16 -17.32 -28.11
CA ARG A 154 -36.59 -16.04 -27.54
C ARG A 154 -36.70 -16.13 -26.01
N ILE A 155 -36.00 -15.28 -25.30
CA ILE A 155 -35.99 -15.26 -23.83
C ILE A 155 -37.16 -14.41 -23.35
N LYS A 156 -38.11 -15.03 -22.67
CA LYS A 156 -39.20 -14.33 -21.99
C LYS A 156 -38.66 -13.75 -20.69
N LYS A 157 -38.89 -12.45 -20.47
CA LYS A 157 -38.62 -11.78 -19.18
C LYS A 157 -39.51 -12.36 -18.10
#